data_AF-A0A158KGK1-F1
#
_entry.id   AF-A0A158KGK1-F1
#
_cell.length_a   1.000
_cell.length_b   1.000
_cell.length_c   1.000
_cell.angle_alpha   90.00
_cell.angle_beta   90.00
_cell.angle_gamma   90.00
#
_symmetry.space_group_name_H-M   'P 1'
#
loop_
_entity.id
_entity.type
_entity.pdbx_description
1 polymer ?
#
loop_
_entity_poly.entity_id
_entity_poly.type
_entity_poly.pdbx_seq_one_letter_code
_entity_poly.pdbx_strand_id
1 'polypeptide(L)'
;MEITRNDSAVSRDRLYEAARLGLGIGLGWDFIVKPAIRTGELAAIPEMALVSGRHDHLVHPRGKSLTGDESTFRDWLVGSV
;
A
#
# COMPACT_ATOMS: atom_id res chain seq x y z
N MET A 1 -10.10 16.76 11.77
CA MET A 1 -9.02 15.81 11.44
C MET A 1 -9.66 14.67 10.68
N GLU A 2 -9.57 14.71 9.35
CA GLU A 2 -10.28 13.79 8.47
C GLU A 2 -9.30 12.72 7.98
N ILE A 3 -9.46 11.49 8.46
CA ILE A 3 -8.66 10.36 8.02
C ILE A 3 -9.37 9.75 6.83
N THR A 4 -9.07 10.27 5.63
CA THR A 4 -9.68 9.78 4.39
C THR A 4 -9.09 8.41 4.04
N ARG A 5 -9.79 7.32 4.37
CA ARG A 5 -9.53 6.00 3.77
C ARG A 5 -10.04 6.02 2.34
N ASN A 6 -9.15 5.97 1.35
CA ASN A 6 -9.52 6.02 -0.07
C ASN A 6 -8.69 5.01 -0.88
N ASP A 7 -9.37 4.00 -1.42
CA ASP A 7 -8.79 2.77 -1.98
C ASP A 7 -8.29 2.88 -3.44
N SER A 8 -8.15 4.08 -4.00
CA SER A 8 -7.68 4.28 -5.38
C SER A 8 -6.20 4.68 -5.45
N ALA A 9 -5.44 4.11 -6.40
CA ALA A 9 -4.01 4.39 -6.57
C ALA A 9 -3.70 5.89 -6.76
N VAL A 10 -4.62 6.64 -7.39
CA VAL A 10 -4.52 8.08 -7.64
C VAL A 10 -4.59 8.92 -6.36
N SER A 11 -5.23 8.43 -5.28
CA SER A 11 -5.31 9.18 -4.02
C SER A 11 -4.06 9.04 -3.14
N ARG A 12 -3.26 7.99 -3.35
CA ARG A 12 -2.08 7.69 -2.51
C ARG A 12 -0.95 8.70 -2.74
N ASP A 13 -0.66 9.04 -4.00
CA ASP A 13 0.38 10.01 -4.36
C ASP A 13 0.04 11.41 -3.82
N ARG A 14 -1.24 11.80 -3.85
CA ARG A 14 -1.69 13.11 -3.36
C ARG A 14 -1.54 13.24 -1.85
N LEU A 15 -1.83 12.16 -1.11
CA LEU A 15 -1.69 12.16 0.35
C LEU A 15 -0.22 12.21 0.77
N TYR A 16 0.64 11.50 0.03
CA TYR A 16 2.08 11.55 0.21
C TYR A 16 2.64 12.96 -0.05
N GLU A 17 2.32 13.58 -1.18
CA GLU A 17 2.80 14.94 -1.50
C GLU A 17 2.26 15.99 -0.53
N ALA A 18 1.01 15.88 -0.09
CA ALA A 18 0.46 16.78 0.92
C ALA A 18 1.24 16.68 2.25
N ALA A 19 1.58 15.47 2.69
CA ALA A 19 2.41 15.26 3.88
C ALA A 19 3.84 15.80 3.68
N ARG A 20 4.44 15.56 2.51
CA ARG A 20 5.78 16.04 2.15
C ARG A 20 5.86 17.57 2.12
N LEU A 21 4.79 18.23 1.70
CA LEU A 21 4.67 19.69 1.68
C LEU A 21 4.28 20.30 3.04
N GLY A 22 4.12 19.48 4.09
CA GLY A 22 3.76 19.96 5.43
C GLY A 22 2.30 20.40 5.56
N LEU A 23 1.42 19.99 4.64
CA LEU A 23 0.01 20.37 4.63
C LEU A 23 -0.85 19.52 5.58
N GLY A 24 -0.28 18.52 6.25
CA GLY A 24 -0.97 17.71 7.25
C GLY A 24 -0.29 16.39 7.56
N ILE A 25 -1.03 15.52 8.26
CA ILE A 25 -0.62 14.16 8.63
C ILE A 25 -1.35 13.17 7.72
N GLY A 26 -0.63 12.19 7.16
CA GLY A 26 -1.20 11.16 6.29
C GLY A 26 -0.89 9.75 6.77
N LEU A 27 -1.80 8.80 6.48
CA LEU A 27 -1.54 7.38 6.62
C LEU A 27 -1.00 6.84 5.29
N GLY A 28 0.26 6.40 5.30
CA GLY A 28 0.90 5.78 4.15
C GLY A 28 1.24 4.32 4.41
N TRP A 29 1.30 3.53 3.34
CA TRP A 29 1.78 2.16 3.43
C TRP A 29 3.29 2.15 3.70
N ASP A 30 3.72 1.25 4.58
CA ASP A 30 5.10 1.17 5.07
C ASP A 30 6.15 1.16 3.94
N PHE A 31 5.89 0.42 2.85
CA PHE A 31 6.79 0.36 1.69
C PHE A 31 6.90 1.68 0.90
N ILE A 32 5.88 2.53 0.94
CA ILE A 32 5.86 3.84 0.26
C ILE A 32 6.61 4.87 1.10
N VAL A 33 6.35 4.88 2.42
CA VAL A 33 6.85 5.96 3.30
C VAL A 33 8.23 5.68 3.88
N LYS A 34 8.67 4.41 3.99
CA LYS A 34 9.99 4.05 4.54
C LYS A 34 11.16 4.77 3.87
N PRO A 35 11.26 4.87 2.54
CA PRO A 35 12.33 5.60 1.89
C PRO A 35 12.36 7.08 2.30
N ALA A 36 11.20 7.74 2.32
CA ALA A 36 11.06 9.16 2.64
C ALA A 36 11.34 9.46 4.13
N ILE A 37 10.96 8.55 5.02
CA ILE A 37 11.32 8.65 6.44
C ILE A 37 12.83 8.51 6.62
N ARG A 38 13.45 7.55 5.91
CA ARG A 38 14.89 7.33 5.98
C ARG A 38 15.70 8.53 5.44
N THR A 39 15.20 9.23 4.43
CA THR A 39 15.84 10.44 3.89
C THR A 39 15.52 11.70 4.71
N GLY A 40 14.59 11.63 5.67
CA GLY A 40 14.15 12.77 6.48
C GLY A 40 13.14 13.69 5.78
N GLU A 41 12.63 13.30 4.62
CA GLU A 41 11.57 14.02 3.90
C GLU A 41 10.20 13.90 4.60
N LEU A 42 9.99 12.79 5.32
CA LEU A 42 8.83 12.59 6.18
C LEU A 42 9.29 12.24 7.59
N ALA A 43 8.49 12.61 8.59
CA ALA A 43 8.66 12.17 9.97
C ALA A 43 7.56 11.17 10.33
N ALA A 44 7.93 10.04 10.91
CA ALA A 44 6.97 9.10 11.47
C ALA A 44 6.42 9.63 12.80
N ILE A 45 5.11 9.52 13.01
CA ILE A 45 4.50 9.72 14.33
C ILE A 45 4.58 8.38 15.07
N PRO A 46 5.31 8.29 16.20
CA PRO A 46 5.41 7.06 16.96
C PRO A 46 4.03 6.54 17.38
N GLU A 47 3.88 5.22 17.47
CA GLU A 47 2.68 4.54 17.99
C GLU A 47 1.38 4.71 17.16
N MET A 48 1.39 5.51 16.10
CA MET A 48 0.29 5.62 15.13
C MET A 48 0.49 4.67 13.95
N ALA A 49 0.28 3.37 14.18
CA ALA A 49 0.30 2.36 13.14
C ALA A 49 -1.03 1.57 13.10
N LEU A 50 -1.61 1.44 11.91
CA LEU A 50 -2.69 0.50 11.66
C LEU A 50 -2.10 -0.78 11.06
N VAL A 51 -2.04 -1.85 11.87
CA VAL A 51 -1.59 -3.16 11.41
C VAL A 51 -2.80 -3.93 10.87
N SER A 52 -2.99 -3.93 9.56
CA SER A 52 -4.15 -4.58 8.92
C SER A 52 -3.90 -6.03 8.48
N GLY A 53 -2.72 -6.60 8.75
CA GLY A 53 -2.28 -7.83 8.10
C GLY A 53 -2.02 -7.62 6.59
N ARG A 54 -1.25 -8.52 5.97
CA ARG A 54 -1.02 -8.52 4.52
C ARG A 54 -1.90 -9.60 3.90
N HIS A 55 -2.84 -9.19 3.07
CA HIS A 55 -3.72 -10.08 2.33
C HIS A 55 -3.62 -9.74 0.84
N ASP A 56 -2.73 -10.43 0.14
CA ASP A 56 -2.60 -10.32 -1.30
C ASP A 56 -3.59 -11.29 -1.96
N HIS A 57 -4.43 -10.80 -2.87
CA HIS A 57 -5.45 -11.60 -3.54
C HIS A 57 -5.23 -11.61 -5.05
N LEU A 58 -5.20 -12.80 -5.65
CA LEU A 58 -5.31 -12.96 -7.09
C LEU A 58 -6.78 -13.09 -7.48
N VAL A 59 -7.32 -12.09 -8.17
CA VAL A 59 -8.72 -12.07 -8.60
C VAL A 59 -8.80 -12.47 -10.08
N HIS A 60 -9.56 -13.52 -10.38
CA HIS A 60 -9.83 -13.97 -11.76
C HIS A 60 -11.33 -14.27 -11.96
N PRO A 61 -11.85 -14.26 -13.20
CA PRO A 61 -13.25 -14.56 -13.46
C PRO A 61 -13.62 -15.98 -13.03
N ARG A 62 -14.75 -16.13 -12.31
CA ARG A 62 -15.23 -17.40 -11.72
C ARG A 62 -15.40 -18.56 -12.72
N GLY A 63 -15.57 -18.26 -14.01
CA GLY A 63 -15.75 -19.26 -15.08
C GLY A 63 -14.51 -19.52 -15.93
N LYS A 64 -13.38 -18.86 -15.66
CA LYS A 64 -12.11 -19.12 -16.34
C LYS A 64 -11.16 -19.84 -15.40
N SER A 65 -10.68 -21.00 -15.85
CA SER A 65 -9.48 -21.60 -15.27
C SER A 65 -8.30 -20.67 -15.48
N LEU A 66 -7.41 -20.61 -14.49
CA LEU A 66 -6.14 -19.92 -14.63
C LEU A 66 -5.35 -20.58 -15.76
N THR A 67 -4.78 -19.75 -16.63
CA THR A 67 -3.77 -20.17 -17.59
C THR A 67 -2.50 -20.65 -16.88
N GLY A 68 -1.57 -21.26 -17.62
CA GLY A 68 -0.28 -21.70 -17.06
C GLY A 68 0.51 -20.55 -16.44
N ASP A 69 0.53 -19.39 -17.12
CA ASP A 69 1.23 -18.19 -16.65
C ASP A 69 0.55 -17.59 -15.40
N GLU A 70 -0.78 -17.51 -15.39
CA GLU A 70 -1.54 -17.02 -14.24
C GLU A 70 -1.39 -17.95 -13.01
N SER A 71 -1.29 -19.26 -13.24
CA SER A 71 -1.01 -20.23 -12.18
C SER A 71 0.41 -20.08 -11.64
N THR A 72 1.39 -19.89 -12.52
CA THR A 72 2.79 -19.62 -12.14
C THR A 72 2.89 -18.34 -11.33
N PHE A 73 2.19 -17.28 -11.76
CA PHE A 73 2.13 -16.02 -11.04
C PHE A 73 1.48 -16.16 -9.67
N ARG A 74 0.36 -16.91 -9.57
CA ARG A 74 -0.29 -17.23 -8.29
C ARG A 74 0.69 -17.93 -7.35
N ASP A 75 1.37 -18.95 -7.84
CA ASP A 75 2.24 -19.79 -7.03
C ASP A 75 3.48 -19.01 -6.56
N TRP A 76 4.03 -18.13 -7.42
CA TRP A 76 5.04 -17.16 -7.02
C TRP A 76 4.51 -16.18 -5.97
N LEU A 77 3.32 -15.62 -6.18
CA LEU A 77 2.71 -14.65 -5.26
C LEU A 77 2.52 -15.26 -3.87
N VAL A 78 1.97 -16.47 -3.80
CA VAL A 78 1.75 -17.22 -2.53
C VAL A 78 3.06 -17.70 -1.91
N GLY A 79 4.08 -18.06 -2.71
CA GLY A 79 5.39 -18.47 -2.21
C GLY A 79 6.29 -17.31 -1.76
N SER A 80 5.95 -16.07 -2.12
CA SER A 80 6.71 -14.84 -1.81
C SER A 80 6.21 -14.10 -0.55
N VAL A 81 5.20 -14.65 0.13
CA VAL A 81 4.58 -14.08 1.33
C VAL A 81 5.28 -14.53 2.59
#